data_AF-A0A7V8FGH5-F1
#
_entry.id   AF-A0A7V8FGH5-F1
#
_cell.length_a   1.000
_cell.length_b   1.000
_cell.length_c   1.000
_cell.angle_alpha   90.00
_cell.angle_beta   90.00
_cell.angle_gamma   90.00
#
_symmetry.space_group_name_H-M   'P 1'
#
loop_
_entity.id
_entity.type
_entity.pdbx_description
1 polymer ?
#
loop_
_entity_poly.entity_id
_entity_poly.type
_entity_poly.pdbx_seq_one_letter_code
_entity_poly.pdbx_strand_id
1 'polypeptide(L)'
;MDTLLRQLGRPYLDVLVLQGCPAAGVPMETLVLAVDALMRAGRIRYWGVSGFAAWQLASAVHAARALRMHTPVLQQVLYTPVASLAECELLPAGRQLGVAAVVMSPACRAPAATTAEHAPRQALEWLQPQANDE
;
A
#
# COMPACT_ATOMS: atom_id res chain seq x y z
N MET A 1 -4.42 13.59 13.70
CA MET A 1 -3.18 14.26 13.24
C MET A 1 -2.59 15.17 14.31
N ASP A 2 -3.32 16.16 14.83
CA ASP A 2 -2.76 17.15 15.77
C ASP A 2 -2.16 16.56 17.05
N THR A 3 -2.77 15.49 17.59
CA THR A 3 -2.21 14.77 18.74
C THR A 3 -0.85 14.14 18.44
N LEU A 4 -0.69 13.52 17.26
CA LEU A 4 0.58 12.91 16.84
C LEU A 4 1.68 13.98 16.69
N LEU A 5 1.38 15.09 16.04
CA LEU A 5 2.33 16.18 15.84
C LEU A 5 2.77 16.80 17.17
N ARG A 6 1.85 16.97 18.13
CA ARG A 6 2.17 17.41 19.49
C ARG A 6 3.07 16.41 20.22
N GLN A 7 2.78 15.12 20.14
CA GLN A 7 3.60 14.07 20.75
C GLN A 7 5.02 14.00 20.18
N LEU A 8 5.16 14.21 18.86
CA LEU A 8 6.46 14.23 18.21
C LEU A 8 7.22 15.56 18.41
N GLY A 9 6.55 16.60 18.92
CA GLY A 9 7.13 17.95 19.00
C GLY A 9 7.47 18.53 17.63
N ARG A 10 6.74 18.13 16.58
CA ARG A 10 7.00 18.54 15.19
C ARG A 10 5.81 19.32 14.63
N PRO A 11 6.04 20.37 13.82
CA PRO A 11 4.96 21.13 13.19
C PRO A 11 4.29 20.37 12.04
N TYR A 12 5.00 19.42 11.41
CA TYR A 12 4.52 18.62 10.28
C TYR A 12 5.25 17.27 10.20
N LEU A 13 4.73 16.35 9.38
CA LEU A 13 5.41 15.13 8.95
C LEU A 13 5.97 15.29 7.53
N ASP A 14 7.18 14.82 7.27
CA ASP A 14 7.72 14.79 5.91
C ASP A 14 6.92 13.83 5.03
N VAL A 15 6.65 12.62 5.52
CA VAL A 15 5.85 11.63 4.79
C VAL A 15 4.84 10.98 5.73
N LEU A 16 3.58 10.96 5.30
CA LEU A 16 2.54 10.14 5.91
C LEU A 16 2.32 8.87 5.07
N VAL A 17 2.53 7.69 5.67
CA VAL A 17 2.22 6.42 4.99
C VAL A 17 0.91 5.85 5.52
N LEU A 18 -0.07 5.70 4.64
CA LEU A 18 -1.36 5.11 4.97
C LEU A 18 -1.24 3.59 5.04
N GLN A 19 -1.64 3.01 6.17
CA GLN A 19 -1.66 1.56 6.38
C GLN A 19 -3.03 1.00 5.97
N GLY A 20 -3.06 0.22 4.89
CA GLY A 20 -4.27 -0.37 4.33
C GLY A 20 -5.07 0.58 3.43
N CYS A 21 -5.87 -0.01 2.54
CA CYS A 21 -6.74 0.73 1.63
C CYS A 21 -8.02 1.22 2.35
N PRO A 22 -8.78 2.16 1.75
CA PRO A 22 -10.10 2.52 2.24
C PRO A 22 -11.00 1.30 2.42
N ALA A 23 -11.90 1.36 3.41
CA ALA A 23 -12.90 0.32 3.62
C ALA A 23 -13.79 0.13 2.38
N ALA A 24 -14.35 -1.07 2.22
CA ALA A 24 -15.27 -1.36 1.14
C ALA A 24 -16.42 -0.33 1.08
N GLY A 25 -16.70 0.17 -0.12
CA GLY A 25 -17.71 1.22 -0.34
C GLY A 25 -17.22 2.65 -0.15
N VAL A 26 -16.01 2.88 0.37
CA VAL A 26 -15.40 4.21 0.43
C VAL A 26 -14.65 4.48 -0.89
N PRO A 27 -15.03 5.53 -1.66
CA PRO A 27 -14.33 5.87 -2.89
C PRO A 27 -12.87 6.24 -2.65
N MET A 28 -12.01 5.95 -3.63
CA MET A 28 -10.58 6.28 -3.54
C MET A 28 -10.36 7.79 -3.53
N GLU A 29 -11.23 8.54 -4.21
CA GLU A 29 -11.29 10.00 -4.24
C GLU A 29 -11.43 10.57 -2.82
N THR A 30 -12.22 9.93 -1.96
CA THR A 30 -12.38 10.37 -0.56
C THR A 30 -11.07 10.29 0.20
N LEU A 31 -10.28 9.23 -0.01
CA LEU A 31 -8.95 9.12 0.59
C LEU A 31 -8.02 10.22 0.06
N VAL A 32 -8.01 10.44 -1.25
CA VAL A 32 -7.16 11.47 -1.88
C VAL A 32 -7.53 12.86 -1.36
N LEU A 33 -8.82 13.19 -1.29
CA LEU A 33 -9.32 14.46 -0.76
C LEU A 33 -8.91 14.66 0.71
N ALA A 34 -8.99 13.60 1.53
CA ALA A 34 -8.61 13.68 2.93
C ALA A 34 -7.11 13.92 3.11
N VAL A 35 -6.27 13.25 2.31
CA VAL A 35 -4.81 13.46 2.34
C VAL A 35 -4.44 14.85 1.83
N ASP A 36 -5.04 15.30 0.73
CA ASP A 36 -4.79 16.62 0.16
C ASP A 36 -5.18 17.74 1.14
N ALA A 37 -6.26 17.56 1.92
CA ALA A 37 -6.62 18.48 3.00
C ALA A 37 -5.51 18.57 4.08
N LEU A 38 -4.88 17.45 4.45
CA LEU A 38 -3.73 17.45 5.38
C LEU A 38 -2.50 18.12 4.79
N MET A 39 -2.26 17.96 3.49
CA MET A 39 -1.17 18.61 2.76
C MET A 39 -1.37 20.13 2.72
N ARG A 40 -2.57 20.58 2.33
CA ARG A 40 -2.93 22.02 2.28
C ARG A 40 -2.89 22.68 3.65
N ALA A 41 -3.26 21.94 4.71
CA ALA A 41 -3.14 22.39 6.09
C ALA A 41 -1.68 22.44 6.59
N GLY A 42 -0.70 22.08 5.75
CA GLY A 42 0.73 22.08 6.09
C GLY A 42 1.10 21.01 7.13
N ARG A 43 0.24 20.03 7.38
CA ARG A 43 0.47 18.97 8.38
C ARG A 43 1.38 17.86 7.86
N ILE A 44 1.39 17.65 6.54
CA ILE A 44 2.24 16.64 5.88
C ILE A 44 2.81 17.22 4.58
N ARG A 45 4.02 16.79 4.16
CA ARG A 45 4.66 17.25 2.91
C ARG A 45 4.45 16.29 1.74
N TYR A 46 4.50 14.99 2.02
CA TYR A 46 4.27 13.92 1.05
C TYR A 46 3.44 12.81 1.69
N TRP A 47 2.95 11.90 0.85
CA TRP A 47 2.23 10.73 1.32
C TRP A 47 2.57 9.49 0.53
N GLY A 48 2.35 8.34 1.15
CA GLY A 48 2.53 7.04 0.55
C GLY A 48 1.54 6.03 1.09
N VAL A 49 1.66 4.80 0.64
CA VAL A 49 0.74 3.71 0.99
C VAL A 49 1.49 2.47 1.48
N SER A 50 0.82 1.63 2.24
CA SER A 50 1.31 0.34 2.73
C SER A 50 0.15 -0.65 2.70
N GLY A 51 0.38 -1.88 2.28
CA GLY A 51 -0.66 -2.92 2.23
C GLY A 51 -1.70 -2.72 1.12
N PHE A 52 -1.37 -1.95 0.08
CA PHE A 52 -2.21 -1.82 -1.12
C PHE A 52 -1.90 -2.95 -2.10
N ALA A 53 -2.93 -3.50 -2.74
CA ALA A 53 -2.78 -4.27 -3.98
C ALA A 53 -2.38 -3.34 -5.14
N ALA A 54 -1.78 -3.89 -6.20
CA ALA A 54 -1.33 -3.11 -7.35
C ALA A 54 -2.46 -2.29 -7.99
N TRP A 55 -3.66 -2.87 -8.14
CA TRP A 55 -4.82 -2.16 -8.66
C TRP A 55 -5.28 -1.02 -7.74
N GLN A 56 -5.13 -1.16 -6.42
CA GLN A 56 -5.50 -0.10 -5.47
C GLN A 56 -4.50 1.05 -5.55
N LEU A 57 -3.20 0.75 -5.70
CA LEU A 57 -2.18 1.77 -5.92
C LEU A 57 -2.46 2.53 -7.22
N ALA A 58 -2.78 1.80 -8.29
CA ALA A 58 -3.19 2.41 -9.55
C ALA A 58 -4.42 3.30 -9.36
N SER A 59 -5.48 2.82 -8.70
CA SER A 59 -6.68 3.60 -8.43
C SER A 59 -6.37 4.88 -7.64
N ALA A 60 -5.51 4.82 -6.62
CA ALA A 60 -5.11 5.99 -5.84
C ALA A 60 -4.37 7.03 -6.68
N VAL A 61 -3.43 6.58 -7.53
CA VAL A 61 -2.69 7.47 -8.44
C VAL A 61 -3.61 8.09 -9.48
N HIS A 62 -4.52 7.31 -10.10
CA HIS A 62 -5.45 7.83 -11.10
C HIS A 62 -6.46 8.80 -10.50
N ALA A 63 -7.01 8.49 -9.32
CA ALA A 63 -7.90 9.40 -8.60
C ALA A 63 -7.21 10.74 -8.28
N ALA A 64 -5.97 10.70 -7.77
CA ALA A 64 -5.19 11.90 -7.50
C ALA A 64 -4.92 12.72 -8.77
N ARG A 65 -4.54 12.08 -9.88
CA ARG A 65 -4.34 12.75 -11.17
C ARG A 65 -5.64 13.40 -11.68
N ALA A 66 -6.76 12.69 -11.62
CA ALA A 66 -8.06 13.19 -12.06
C ALA A 66 -8.51 14.42 -11.24
N LEU A 67 -8.26 14.40 -9.93
CA LEU A 67 -8.55 15.51 -9.01
C LEU A 67 -7.51 16.65 -9.09
N ARG A 68 -6.43 16.50 -9.88
CA ARG A 68 -5.28 17.41 -9.92
C ARG A 68 -4.62 17.62 -8.55
N MET A 69 -4.52 16.53 -7.79
CA MET A 69 -3.94 16.47 -6.45
C MET A 69 -2.62 15.69 -6.45
N HIS A 70 -1.89 15.76 -5.33
CA HIS A 70 -0.61 15.08 -5.21
C HIS A 70 -0.80 13.56 -5.14
N THR A 71 -0.06 12.83 -5.97
CA THR A 71 -0.05 11.36 -6.01
C THR A 71 0.77 10.78 -4.86
N PRO A 72 0.54 9.51 -4.46
CA PRO A 72 1.42 8.87 -3.50
C PRO A 72 2.84 8.79 -4.08
N VAL A 73 3.84 9.17 -3.29
CA VAL A 73 5.25 9.19 -3.74
C VAL A 73 5.98 7.89 -3.44
N LEU A 74 5.47 7.12 -2.49
CA LEU A 74 6.05 5.84 -2.11
C LEU A 74 5.02 4.79 -1.73
N GLN A 75 5.44 3.53 -1.80
CA GLN A 75 4.73 2.37 -1.28
C GLN A 75 5.66 1.57 -0.36
N GLN A 76 5.20 1.26 0.84
CA GLN A 76 5.87 0.32 1.73
C GLN A 76 5.47 -1.10 1.36
N VAL A 77 6.48 -1.91 1.05
CA VAL A 77 6.29 -3.25 0.51
C VAL A 77 6.98 -4.24 1.45
N LEU A 78 6.23 -5.25 1.91
CA LEU A 78 6.85 -6.41 2.55
C LEU A 78 7.58 -7.20 1.47
N TYR A 79 8.90 -7.23 1.56
CA TYR A 79 9.74 -7.92 0.58
C TYR A 79 10.87 -8.65 1.29
N THR A 80 10.91 -9.96 1.11
CA THR A 80 11.98 -10.84 1.62
C THR A 80 12.27 -11.91 0.56
N PRO A 81 13.43 -12.59 0.58
CA PRO A 81 13.75 -13.65 -0.40
C PRO A 81 12.73 -14.78 -0.46
N VAL A 82 11.93 -14.97 0.59
CA VAL A 82 10.87 -15.98 0.67
C VAL A 82 9.46 -15.41 0.47
N ALA A 83 9.31 -14.09 0.45
CA ALA A 83 8.04 -13.40 0.26
C ALA A 83 8.22 -12.32 -0.81
N SER A 84 8.22 -12.77 -2.07
CA SER A 84 8.44 -11.95 -3.27
C SER A 84 7.18 -11.68 -4.08
N LEU A 85 5.98 -11.93 -3.54
CA LEU A 85 4.70 -11.68 -4.26
C LEU A 85 4.58 -10.24 -4.79
N ALA A 86 5.25 -9.29 -4.14
CA ALA A 86 5.29 -7.92 -4.61
C ALA A 86 6.00 -7.74 -5.96
N GLU A 87 6.91 -8.64 -6.35
CA GLU A 87 7.56 -8.63 -7.68
C GLU A 87 6.57 -8.89 -8.81
N CYS A 88 5.51 -9.66 -8.56
CA CYS A 88 4.55 -10.03 -9.59
C CYS A 88 3.81 -8.80 -10.14
N GLU A 89 3.33 -7.93 -9.26
CA GLU A 89 2.40 -6.86 -9.64
C GLU A 89 2.72 -5.51 -9.00
N LEU A 90 3.00 -5.50 -7.69
CA LEU A 90 3.06 -4.26 -6.91
C LEU A 90 4.31 -3.40 -7.22
N LEU A 91 5.47 -4.04 -7.38
CA LEU A 91 6.72 -3.37 -7.76
C LEU A 91 6.70 -2.89 -9.23
N PRO A 92 6.27 -3.70 -10.22
CA PRO A 92 6.06 -3.21 -11.58
C PRO A 92 5.07 -2.04 -11.64
N ALA A 93 3.92 -2.13 -10.96
CA ALA A 93 2.94 -1.05 -10.92
C ALA A 93 3.52 0.24 -10.34
N GLY A 94 4.27 0.16 -9.24
CA GLY A 94 4.95 1.33 -8.68
C GLY A 94 5.91 1.99 -9.67
N ARG A 95 6.73 1.19 -10.37
CA ARG A 95 7.65 1.68 -11.41
C ARG A 95 6.90 2.41 -12.53
N GLN A 96 5.81 1.84 -13.03
CA GLN A 96 5.02 2.45 -14.10
C GLN A 96 4.28 3.72 -13.64
N LEU A 97 3.84 3.77 -12.39
CA LEU A 97 3.08 4.89 -11.85
C LEU A 97 3.95 6.03 -11.30
N GLY A 98 5.26 5.83 -11.17
CA GLY A 98 6.20 6.80 -10.59
C GLY A 98 6.18 6.81 -9.05
N VAL A 99 5.91 5.66 -8.43
CA VAL A 99 5.82 5.49 -6.97
C VAL A 99 7.01 4.65 -6.47
N ALA A 100 7.81 5.22 -5.58
CA ALA A 100 9.00 4.56 -5.05
C ALA A 100 8.65 3.38 -4.13
N ALA A 101 9.39 2.28 -4.20
CA ALA A 101 9.23 1.17 -3.26
C ALA A 101 10.16 1.35 -2.05
N VAL A 102 9.60 1.23 -0.84
CA VAL A 102 10.33 1.19 0.43
C VAL A 102 10.13 -0.18 1.05
N VAL A 103 11.20 -0.97 1.14
CA VAL A 103 11.12 -2.32 1.71
C VAL A 103 10.88 -2.25 3.22
N MET A 104 9.82 -2.90 3.66
CA MET A 104 9.49 -3.09 5.07
C MET A 104 9.95 -4.48 5.52
N SER A 105 10.48 -4.57 6.74
CA SER A 105 10.92 -5.82 7.40
C SER A 105 12.04 -6.59 6.66
N PRO A 106 13.23 -5.98 6.46
CA PRO A 106 14.35 -6.65 5.77
C PRO A 106 14.91 -7.87 6.53
N ALA A 107 14.64 -8.00 7.83
CA ALA A 107 15.18 -9.05 8.69
C ALA A 107 14.40 -10.39 8.65
N CYS A 108 13.60 -10.65 7.61
CA CYS A 108 12.86 -11.91 7.44
C CYS A 108 11.99 -12.32 8.65
N ARG A 109 11.40 -11.37 9.39
CA ARG A 109 10.33 -11.73 10.33
C ARG A 109 9.03 -11.85 9.57
N ALA A 110 8.83 -13.02 8.96
CA ALA A 110 7.57 -13.38 8.35
C ALA A 110 6.44 -13.19 9.39
N PRO A 111 5.36 -12.45 9.10
CA PRO A 111 4.20 -12.47 9.97
C PRO A 111 3.70 -13.91 10.05
N ALA A 112 3.36 -14.40 11.24
CA ALA A 112 3.05 -15.80 11.55
C ALA A 112 1.95 -16.44 10.68
N ALA A 113 1.24 -15.66 9.87
CA ALA A 113 0.23 -16.11 8.91
C ALA A 113 0.79 -16.68 7.59
N THR A 114 2.11 -16.73 7.39
CA THR A 114 2.74 -17.28 6.17
C THR A 114 3.22 -18.72 6.30
N THR A 115 3.04 -19.35 7.46
CA THR A 115 3.08 -20.82 7.52
C THR A 115 1.85 -21.34 6.79
N ALA A 116 2.05 -22.25 5.83
CA ALA A 116 1.01 -22.83 4.97
C ALA A 116 -0.22 -23.41 5.70
N GLU A 117 -0.19 -23.49 7.03
CA GLU A 117 -1.32 -23.87 7.89
C GLU A 117 -2.51 -22.89 7.88
N HIS A 118 -2.33 -21.62 7.49
CA HIS A 118 -3.39 -20.60 7.62
C HIS A 118 -3.84 -19.95 6.30
N ALA A 119 -3.51 -20.54 5.14
CA ALA A 119 -4.10 -20.09 3.88
C ALA A 119 -5.62 -20.34 3.90
N PRO A 120 -6.46 -19.34 3.52
CA PRO A 120 -7.89 -19.58 3.38
C PRO A 120 -8.10 -20.74 2.40
N ARG A 121 -8.96 -21.70 2.77
CA ARG A 121 -9.14 -23.00 2.07
C ARG A 121 -9.30 -22.86 0.55
N GLN A 122 -9.89 -21.76 0.08
CA GLN A 122 -10.06 -21.43 -1.34
C GLN A 122 -8.73 -21.19 -2.09
N ALA A 123 -7.67 -20.70 -1.45
CA ALA A 123 -6.38 -20.48 -2.09
C ALA A 123 -5.60 -21.80 -2.31
N LEU A 124 -5.88 -22.82 -1.50
CA LEU A 124 -5.26 -24.14 -1.63
C LEU A 124 -5.84 -24.96 -2.80
N GLU A 125 -7.09 -24.71 -3.18
CA GLU A 125 -7.75 -25.37 -4.33
C GLU A 125 -7.08 -25.00 -5.67
N TRP A 126 -6.45 -23.82 -5.76
CA TRP A 126 -5.81 -23.30 -6.96
C TRP A 126 -4.37 -23.79 -7.14
N LEU A 127 -3.80 -24.39 -6.10
CA LEU A 127 -2.42 -24.91 -6.07
C LEU A 127 -2.38 -26.43 -6.24
N GLN A 128 -3.53 -27.10 -6.26
CA GLN A 128 -3.59 -28.51 -6.62
C GLN A 128 -3.42 -28.63 -8.14
N PRO A 129 -2.52 -29.52 -8.62
CA PRO A 129 -2.39 -29.77 -10.04
C PRO A 129 -3.76 -30.24 -10.56
N GLN A 130 -4.33 -29.46 -11.48
CA GLN A 130 -5.51 -29.89 -12.22
C GLN A 130 -5.12 -31.19 -12.92
N ALA A 131 -5.79 -32.29 -12.58
CA ALA A 131 -5.66 -33.51 -13.34
C ALA A 131 -6.07 -33.16 -14.78
N ASN A 132 -5.12 -33.23 -15.71
CA ASN A 132 -5.45 -33.18 -17.12
C ASN A 132 -6.24 -34.46 -17.43
N ASP A 133 -7.53 -34.31 -17.70
CA ASP A 133 -8.34 -35.36 -18.28
C ASP A 133 -7.85 -35.64 -19.72
N GLU A 134 -7.48 -36.88 -20.01
CA GLU A 134 -7.32 -37.45 -21.37
C GLU A 134 -8.66 -37.62 -22.07
#